data_AF-A0A2R6I427-F1
#
_entry.id   AF-A0A2R6I427-F1
#
_cell.length_a   1.000
_cell.length_b   1.000
_cell.length_c   1.000
_cell.angle_alpha   90.00
_cell.angle_beta   90.00
_cell.angle_gamma   90.00
#
_symmetry.space_group_name_H-M   'P 1'
#
loop_
_entity.id
_entity.type
_entity.pdbx_description
1 polymer ?
#
loop_
_entity_poly.entity_id
_entity_poly.type
_entity_poly.pdbx_seq_one_letter_code
_entity_poly.pdbx_strand_id
1 'polypeptide(L)'
;MAGDGDPMDGQVLLLTAAKASVSPQRLPDIVDLTQAHLADRLDEYRREYEVAFDQPDRVGFFVDDGHWETLGHRLGFDEQEADALRRIHAAQLRRIGKELGRMEEFETALDIRDALVIGR
;
A
#
# COMPACT_ATOMS: atom_id res chain seq x y z
N MET A 1 1.45 -13.68 18.63
CA MET A 1 1.06 -14.22 17.31
C MET A 1 0.40 -13.07 16.58
N ALA A 2 1.14 -12.33 15.76
CA ALA A 2 0.61 -11.26 14.92
C ALA A 2 0.62 -11.81 13.48
N GLY A 3 -0.54 -11.81 12.86
CA GLY A 3 -0.93 -12.65 11.72
C GLY A 3 -2.33 -13.14 12.09
N ASP A 4 -3.39 -12.69 11.46
CA ASP A 4 -3.72 -12.91 10.06
C ASP A 4 -4.94 -12.01 9.81
N GLY A 5 -4.90 -11.05 8.87
CA GLY A 5 -6.11 -10.31 8.46
C GLY A 5 -6.04 -8.79 8.43
N ASP A 6 -4.94 -8.17 8.85
CA ASP A 6 -4.70 -6.76 8.52
C ASP A 6 -4.04 -6.70 7.13
N PRO A 7 -4.64 -6.01 6.12
CA PRO A 7 -4.05 -5.90 4.79
C PRO A 7 -2.61 -5.34 4.81
N MET A 8 -2.28 -4.57 5.84
CA MET A 8 -0.95 -3.98 6.04
C MET A 8 -0.28 -4.57 7.28
N ASP A 9 0.97 -5.04 7.17
CA ASP A 9 1.67 -5.59 8.32
C ASP A 9 2.07 -4.48 9.32
N GLY A 10 1.66 -4.59 10.58
CA GLY A 10 1.96 -3.61 11.62
C GLY A 10 3.46 -3.32 11.83
N GLN A 11 4.36 -4.25 11.52
CA GLN A 11 5.80 -3.99 11.53
C GLN A 11 6.24 -3.11 10.35
N VAL A 12 5.64 -3.32 9.17
CA VAL A 12 5.86 -2.46 7.99
C VAL A 12 5.39 -1.05 8.27
N LEU A 13 4.23 -0.89 8.94
CA LEU A 13 3.72 0.39 9.39
C LEU A 13 4.72 1.13 10.29
N LEU A 14 5.19 0.48 11.37
CA LEU A 14 6.10 1.09 12.34
C LEU A 14 7.45 1.52 11.74
N LEU A 15 8.07 0.66 10.92
CA LEU A 15 9.35 1.00 10.29
C LEU A 15 9.22 2.16 9.30
N THR A 16 8.07 2.29 8.65
CA THR A 16 7.87 3.32 7.62
C THR A 16 7.49 4.66 8.24
N ALA A 17 6.63 4.69 9.26
CA ALA A 17 6.33 5.90 10.03
C ALA A 17 7.60 6.58 10.55
N ALA A 18 8.51 5.79 11.15
CA ALA A 18 9.78 6.30 11.66
C ALA A 18 10.65 6.95 10.58
N LYS A 19 10.57 6.49 9.32
CA LYS A 19 11.32 7.04 8.19
C LYS A 19 10.64 8.26 7.56
N ALA A 20 9.31 8.31 7.57
CA ALA A 20 8.53 9.37 6.94
C ALA A 20 8.31 10.59 7.85
N SER A 21 8.82 10.57 9.09
CA SER A 21 8.56 11.60 10.11
C SER A 21 7.08 11.80 10.45
N VAL A 22 6.22 10.85 10.06
CA VAL A 22 4.80 10.83 10.41
C VAL A 22 4.64 10.32 11.84
N SER A 23 3.79 10.98 12.62
CA SER A 23 3.50 10.54 13.99
C SER A 23 2.99 9.09 13.98
N PRO A 24 3.60 8.17 14.77
CA PRO A 24 3.13 6.80 14.88
C PRO A 24 1.68 6.68 15.35
N GLN A 25 1.14 7.72 15.99
CA GLN A 25 -0.25 7.78 16.44
C GLN A 25 -1.22 8.09 15.31
N ARG A 26 -0.77 8.79 14.26
CA ARG A 26 -1.59 9.21 13.11
C ARG A 26 -1.55 8.18 11.98
N LEU A 27 -0.52 7.34 11.96
CA LEU A 27 -0.33 6.35 10.90
C LEU A 27 -1.47 5.32 10.79
N PRO A 28 -1.98 4.72 11.88
CA PRO A 28 -3.11 3.80 11.80
C PRO A 28 -4.34 4.48 11.19
N ASP A 29 -4.65 5.70 11.62
CA ASP A 29 -5.82 6.45 11.12
C ASP A 29 -5.75 6.69 9.60
N ILE A 30 -4.61 7.12 9.08
CA ILE A 30 -4.48 7.35 7.62
C ILE A 30 -4.50 6.05 6.82
N VAL A 31 -4.00 4.94 7.38
CA VAL A 31 -4.07 3.62 6.76
C VAL A 31 -5.51 3.14 6.72
N ASP A 32 -6.25 3.24 7.82
CA ASP A 32 -7.65 2.83 7.91
C ASP A 32 -8.52 3.64 6.93
N LEU A 33 -8.34 4.96 6.89
CA LEU A 33 -9.03 5.83 5.94
C LEU A 33 -8.70 5.49 4.49
N THR A 34 -7.44 5.18 4.20
CA THR A 34 -7.00 4.75 2.88
C THR A 34 -7.61 3.41 2.51
N GLN A 35 -7.53 2.40 3.37
CA GLN A 35 -8.09 1.08 3.11
C GLN A 35 -9.61 1.14 2.90
N ALA A 36 -10.33 1.91 3.71
CA ALA A 36 -11.76 2.12 3.53
C ALA A 36 -12.07 2.75 2.16
N HIS A 37 -11.33 3.79 1.77
CA HIS A 37 -11.51 4.43 0.47
C HIS A 37 -11.21 3.49 -0.70
N LEU A 38 -10.19 2.65 -0.58
CA LEU A 38 -9.74 1.74 -1.62
C LEU A 38 -10.63 0.50 -1.75
N ALA A 39 -11.14 -0.03 -0.64
CA ALA A 39 -12.03 -1.19 -0.62
C ALA A 39 -13.31 -0.90 -1.42
N ASP A 40 -13.89 0.29 -1.28
CA ASP A 40 -15.06 0.73 -2.05
C ASP A 40 -14.80 0.81 -3.56
N ARG A 41 -13.52 0.87 -3.97
CA ARG A 41 -13.09 1.05 -5.36
C ARG A 41 -12.33 -0.15 -5.93
N LEU A 42 -12.30 -1.27 -5.20
CA LEU A 42 -11.50 -2.44 -5.58
C LEU A 42 -11.77 -2.90 -7.03
N ASP A 43 -13.03 -2.90 -7.45
CA ASP A 43 -13.41 -3.29 -8.81
C ASP A 43 -13.03 -2.24 -9.87
N GLU A 44 -12.89 -0.97 -9.50
CA GLU A 44 -12.35 0.08 -10.38
C GLU A 44 -10.85 -0.19 -10.61
N TYR A 45 -10.09 -0.38 -9.53
CA TYR A 45 -8.65 -0.65 -9.59
C TYR A 45 -8.32 -1.92 -10.40
N ARG A 46 -9.14 -2.98 -10.28
CA ARG A 46 -8.99 -4.21 -11.09
C ARG A 46 -9.14 -3.99 -12.59
N ARG A 47 -9.89 -2.97 -13.01
CA ARG A 47 -10.12 -2.68 -14.44
C ARG A 47 -9.06 -1.73 -14.99
N GLU A 48 -8.59 -0.82 -14.16
CA GLU A 48 -7.68 0.26 -14.56
C GLU A 48 -6.21 -0.15 -14.47
N TYR A 49 -5.85 -0.93 -13.45
CA TYR A 49 -4.47 -1.21 -13.13
C TYR A 49 -4.10 -2.69 -13.28
N GLU A 50 -2.81 -2.93 -13.45
CA GLU A 50 -2.25 -4.27 -13.49
C GLU A 50 -2.26 -4.90 -12.08
N VAL A 51 -2.81 -6.11 -11.98
CA VAL A 51 -2.84 -6.88 -10.73
C VAL A 51 -1.48 -7.55 -10.51
N ALA A 52 -0.75 -7.10 -9.47
CA ALA A 52 0.53 -7.69 -9.07
C ALA A 52 0.35 -9.07 -8.42
N PHE A 53 -0.66 -9.18 -7.55
CA PHE A 53 -1.09 -10.44 -6.94
C PHE A 53 -2.55 -10.37 -6.53
N ASP A 54 -3.20 -11.53 -6.41
CA ASP A 54 -4.57 -11.65 -5.91
C ASP A 54 -4.67 -12.80 -4.88
N GLN A 55 -4.87 -12.44 -3.61
CA GLN A 55 -5.03 -13.38 -2.49
C GLN A 55 -6.44 -13.29 -1.89
N PRO A 56 -6.89 -14.29 -1.11
CA PRO A 56 -8.23 -14.29 -0.53
C PRO A 56 -8.57 -13.07 0.33
N ASP A 57 -7.59 -12.53 1.04
CA ASP A 57 -7.68 -11.44 2.01
C ASP A 57 -7.25 -10.07 1.47
N ARG A 58 -6.49 -10.02 0.37
CA ARG A 58 -5.92 -8.78 -0.16
C ARG A 58 -5.52 -8.90 -1.64
N VAL A 59 -5.48 -7.76 -2.33
CA VAL A 59 -5.10 -7.65 -3.74
C VAL A 59 -4.05 -6.57 -3.90
N GLY A 60 -3.00 -6.84 -4.69
CA GLY A 60 -1.94 -5.89 -4.99
C GLY A 60 -2.04 -5.40 -6.43
N PHE A 61 -1.75 -4.11 -6.64
CA PHE A 61 -1.74 -3.47 -7.96
C PHE A 61 -0.45 -2.70 -8.17
N PHE A 62 -0.04 -2.60 -9.44
CA PHE A 62 0.91 -1.59 -9.88
C PHE A 62 0.15 -0.39 -10.42
N VAL A 63 0.35 0.77 -9.81
CA VAL A 63 -0.32 2.03 -10.16
C VAL A 63 0.68 3.03 -10.76
N ASP A 64 0.17 4.02 -11.47
CA ASP A 64 1.00 5.06 -12.09
C ASP A 64 1.72 5.91 -11.03
N ASP A 65 2.89 6.44 -11.40
CA ASP A 65 3.56 7.48 -10.64
C ASP A 65 2.61 8.69 -10.48
N GLY A 66 2.53 9.28 -9.28
CA GLY A 66 1.59 10.36 -8.98
C GLY A 66 0.26 9.90 -8.37
N HIS A 67 0.03 8.58 -8.27
CA HIS A 67 -1.18 8.03 -7.69
C HIS A 67 -1.37 8.45 -6.23
N TRP A 68 -0.30 8.36 -5.44
CA TRP A 68 -0.33 8.64 -4.00
C TRP A 68 -0.54 10.12 -3.69
N GLU A 69 0.01 11.02 -4.50
CA GLU A 69 -0.22 12.46 -4.42
C GLU A 69 -1.67 12.79 -4.75
N THR A 70 -2.22 12.16 -5.79
CA THR A 70 -3.63 12.34 -6.16
C THR A 70 -4.56 11.84 -5.07
N LEU A 71 -4.31 10.63 -4.56
CA LEU A 71 -5.08 10.00 -3.49
C LEU A 71 -4.99 10.80 -2.19
N GLY A 72 -3.78 11.22 -1.81
CA GLY A 72 -3.53 12.06 -0.65
C GLY A 72 -4.31 13.37 -0.71
N HIS A 73 -4.29 14.06 -1.85
CA HIS A 73 -5.09 15.26 -2.05
C HIS A 73 -6.61 14.98 -1.94
N ARG A 74 -7.09 13.80 -2.35
CA ARG A 74 -8.52 13.44 -2.21
C ARG A 74 -8.92 13.14 -0.77
N LEU A 75 -8.01 12.55 0.00
CA LEU A 75 -8.23 12.19 1.40
C LEU A 75 -7.85 13.30 2.38
N GLY A 76 -7.29 14.41 1.90
CA GLY A 76 -6.87 15.55 2.72
C GLY A 76 -5.54 15.30 3.45
N PHE A 77 -4.72 14.38 2.95
CA PHE A 77 -3.39 14.08 3.48
C PHE A 77 -2.35 15.06 2.95
N ASP A 78 -1.35 15.32 3.78
CA ASP A 78 -0.17 16.07 3.35
C ASP A 78 0.81 15.19 2.55
N GLU A 79 1.84 15.81 1.98
CA GLU A 79 2.85 15.12 1.17
C GLU A 79 3.60 14.03 1.96
N GLN A 80 3.80 14.23 3.27
CA GLN A 80 4.52 13.25 4.11
C GLN A 80 3.65 12.04 4.39
N GLU A 81 2.36 12.26 4.65
CA GLU A 81 1.36 11.21 4.82
C GLU A 81 1.19 10.38 3.54
N ALA A 82 1.09 11.04 2.38
CA ALA A 82 1.03 10.37 1.08
C ALA A 82 2.29 9.54 0.79
N ASP A 83 3.49 10.10 1.03
CA ASP A 83 4.76 9.38 0.85
C ASP A 83 4.91 8.22 1.85
N ALA A 84 4.42 8.38 3.08
CA ALA A 84 4.39 7.31 4.07
C ALA A 84 3.54 6.13 3.59
N LEU A 85 2.32 6.39 3.09
CA LEU A 85 1.45 5.37 2.54
C LEU A 85 2.08 4.69 1.33
N ARG A 86 2.62 5.45 0.37
CA ARG A 86 3.35 4.91 -0.78
C ARG A 86 4.42 3.91 -0.38
N ARG A 87 5.27 4.28 0.59
CA ARG A 87 6.33 3.41 1.10
C ARG A 87 5.80 2.20 1.85
N ILE A 88 4.74 2.36 2.65
CA ILE A 88 4.08 1.27 3.38
C ILE A 88 3.58 0.23 2.39
N HIS A 89 2.87 0.65 1.33
CA HIS A 89 2.34 -0.24 0.31
C HIS A 89 3.44 -0.90 -0.52
N ALA A 90 4.50 -0.18 -0.89
CA ALA A 90 5.66 -0.78 -1.55
C ALA A 90 6.38 -1.81 -0.65
N ALA A 91 6.55 -1.52 0.64
CA ALA A 91 7.15 -2.46 1.58
C ALA A 91 6.29 -3.71 1.82
N GLN A 92 4.96 -3.54 1.88
CA GLN A 92 4.02 -4.65 1.95
C GLN A 92 4.09 -5.52 0.69
N LEU A 93 4.13 -4.91 -0.50
CA LEU A 93 4.26 -5.64 -1.75
C LEU A 93 5.58 -6.43 -1.81
N ARG A 94 6.70 -5.85 -1.40
CA ARG A 94 8.00 -6.55 -1.30
C ARG A 94 7.94 -7.77 -0.38
N ARG A 95 7.31 -7.62 0.78
CA ARG A 95 7.12 -8.73 1.72
C ARG A 95 6.33 -9.86 1.06
N ILE A 96 5.21 -9.54 0.42
CA ILE A 96 4.36 -10.52 -0.29
C ILE A 96 5.14 -11.14 -1.46
N GLY A 97 5.90 -10.34 -2.21
CA GLY A 97 6.78 -10.82 -3.27
C GLY A 97 7.80 -11.83 -2.76
N LYS A 98 8.39 -11.61 -1.58
CA LYS A 98 9.27 -12.58 -0.93
C LYS A 98 8.53 -13.87 -0.56
N GLU A 99 7.33 -13.77 0.01
CA GLU A 99 6.49 -14.92 0.38
C GLU A 99 6.07 -15.74 -0.84
N LEU A 100 5.82 -15.08 -1.98
CA LEU A 100 5.44 -15.70 -3.25
C LEU A 100 6.64 -16.13 -4.12
N GLY A 101 7.87 -15.84 -3.72
CA GLY A 101 9.06 -16.09 -4.54
C GLY A 101 9.18 -15.21 -5.80
N ARG A 102 8.50 -14.06 -5.82
CA ARG A 102 8.43 -13.07 -6.93
C ARG A 102 9.08 -11.73 -6.60
N MET A 103 9.97 -11.71 -5.61
CA MET A 103 10.61 -10.48 -5.11
C MET A 103 11.29 -9.66 -6.22
N GLU A 104 12.10 -10.31 -7.07
CA GLU A 104 12.84 -9.61 -8.14
C GLU A 104 11.91 -9.00 -9.19
N GLU A 105 10.82 -9.70 -9.52
CA GLU A 105 9.81 -9.22 -10.45
C GLU A 105 9.12 -7.96 -9.90
N PHE A 106 8.74 -7.98 -8.62
CA PHE A 106 8.08 -6.84 -7.98
C PHE A 106 9.01 -5.65 -7.80
N GLU A 107 10.29 -5.85 -7.45
CA GLU A 107 11.26 -4.75 -7.40
C GLU A 107 11.46 -4.11 -8.78
N THR A 108 11.59 -4.93 -9.82
CA THR A 108 11.72 -4.43 -11.20
C THR A 108 10.52 -3.58 -11.62
N ALA A 109 9.30 -3.99 -11.25
CA ALA A 109 8.10 -3.21 -11.53
C ALA A 109 8.06 -1.90 -10.72
N LEU A 110 8.52 -1.92 -9.46
CA LEU A 110 8.55 -0.75 -8.57
C LEU A 110 9.61 0.29 -8.96
N ASP A 111 10.53 -0.03 -9.88
CA ASP A 111 11.48 0.94 -10.41
C ASP A 111 10.81 2.01 -11.29
N ILE A 112 9.60 1.74 -11.80
CA ILE A 112 8.89 2.60 -12.76
C ILE A 112 7.42 2.85 -12.43
N ARG A 113 6.94 2.30 -11.31
CA ARG A 113 5.54 2.35 -10.88
C ARG A 113 5.48 2.36 -9.36
N ASP A 114 4.35 2.78 -8.81
CA ASP A 114 4.05 2.62 -7.40
C ASP A 114 3.23 1.35 -7.11
N ALA A 115 3.26 0.91 -5.86
CA ALA A 115 2.45 -0.21 -5.39
C ALA A 115 1.19 0.28 -4.67
N LEU A 116 0.12 -0.50 -4.80
CA LEU A 116 -1.07 -0.42 -3.97
C LEU A 116 -1.44 -1.82 -3.46
N VAL A 117 -1.93 -1.91 -2.23
CA VAL A 117 -2.38 -3.16 -1.59
C VAL A 117 -3.70 -2.88 -0.91
N ILE A 118 -4.75 -3.55 -1.33
CA ILE A 118 -6.12 -3.33 -0.85
C ILE A 118 -6.59 -4.58 -0.12
N GLY A 119 -7.05 -4.43 1.12
CA GLY A 119 -7.73 -5.48 1.88
C GLY A 119 -9.14 -5.79 1.36
N ARG A 120 -9.61 -7.00 1.64
CA ARG A 120 -10.97 -7.46 1.30
C ARG A 120 -11.87 -7.58 2.51
#